data_AF-A0A2K0UHJ2-F1
#
_entry.id   AF-A0A2K0UHJ2-F1
#
_cell.length_a   1.000
_cell.length_b   1.000
_cell.length_c   1.000
_cell.angle_alpha   90.00
_cell.angle_beta   90.00
_cell.angle_gamma   90.00
#
_symmetry.space_group_name_H-M   'P 1'
#
loop_
_entity.id
_entity.type
_entity.pdbx_description
1 polymer ?
#
loop_
_entity_poly.entity_id
_entity_poly.type
_entity_poly.pdbx_seq_one_letter_code
_entity_poly.pdbx_strand_id
1 'polypeptide(L)'
;MSPDHAYQLNLGGTAIAFLGTVFSWFLITHFGRRTLYVTGQGILCTTLLVIGIINAATSAKNAIWAEAALCIFWLLVYALTVGPLAYAIVSETSSIRLRPLTVSLARTAYQIVNIVSQVLEPYFMNPTAWNASGKTGFFWGGTALLTFIWAYFRLPETKDRTYEELDILFAKRISARKFASEKVDAYETHIETEVVEKK
;
A
#
# COMPACT_ATOMS: atom_id res chain seq x y z
N MET A 1 -19.05 12.02 20.71
CA MET A 1 -20.04 11.67 19.66
C MET A 1 -21.01 10.65 20.27
N SER A 2 -22.30 10.71 19.95
CA SER A 2 -23.27 9.69 20.41
C SER A 2 -22.87 8.30 19.88
N PRO A 3 -23.04 7.20 20.65
CA PRO A 3 -22.74 5.84 20.20
C PRO A 3 -23.36 5.49 18.84
N ASP A 4 -24.59 5.95 18.59
CA ASP A 4 -25.30 5.71 17.33
C ASP A 4 -24.64 6.37 16.12
N HIS A 5 -24.12 7.59 16.29
CA HIS A 5 -23.39 8.30 15.23
C HIS A 5 -22.03 7.66 14.95
N ALA A 6 -21.34 7.15 15.98
CA ALA A 6 -20.08 6.43 15.80
C ALA A 6 -20.30 5.11 15.05
N TYR A 7 -21.37 4.37 15.38
CA TYR A 7 -21.75 3.14 14.68
C TYR A 7 -22.10 3.39 13.21
N GLN A 8 -22.94 4.40 12.92
CA GLN A 8 -23.31 4.76 11.55
C GLN A 8 -22.11 5.17 10.70
N LEU A 9 -21.16 5.93 11.27
CA LEU A 9 -19.94 6.31 10.58
C LEU A 9 -19.03 5.11 10.29
N ASN A 10 -18.91 4.19 11.25
CA ASN A 10 -18.12 2.98 11.05
C ASN A 10 -18.74 2.10 9.96
N LEU A 11 -20.06 1.88 10.01
CA LEU A 11 -20.81 1.11 9.02
C LEU A 11 -20.69 1.74 7.62
N GLY A 12 -20.84 3.06 7.51
CA GLY A 12 -20.67 3.80 6.27
C GLY A 12 -19.25 3.68 5.72
N GLY A 13 -18.23 3.81 6.57
CA GLY A 13 -16.83 3.61 6.20
C GLY A 13 -16.57 2.20 5.68
N THR A 14 -17.08 1.16 6.34
CA THR A 14 -16.94 -0.23 5.88
C THR A 14 -17.63 -0.47 4.54
N ALA A 15 -18.83 0.08 4.32
CA ALA A 15 -19.53 -0.02 3.05
C ALA A 15 -18.76 0.63 1.90
N ILE A 16 -18.18 1.81 2.14
CA ILE A 16 -17.34 2.53 1.17
C ILE A 16 -16.08 1.71 0.87
N ALA A 17 -15.43 1.15 1.89
CA ALA A 17 -14.26 0.31 1.70
C ALA A 17 -14.59 -0.96 0.89
N PHE A 18 -15.75 -1.58 1.13
CA PHE A 18 -16.21 -2.73 0.34
C PHE A 18 -16.40 -2.37 -1.13
N LEU A 19 -17.15 -1.30 -1.43
CA LEU A 19 -17.35 -0.82 -2.80
C LEU A 19 -16.02 -0.45 -3.46
N GLY A 20 -15.16 0.28 -2.75
CA GLY A 20 -13.82 0.61 -3.21
C GLY A 20 -12.99 -0.63 -3.57
N THR A 21 -13.11 -1.70 -2.79
CA THR A 21 -12.41 -2.96 -3.08
C THR A 21 -12.95 -3.62 -4.34
N VAL A 22 -14.27 -3.62 -4.58
CA VAL A 22 -14.87 -4.14 -5.81
C VAL A 22 -14.39 -3.34 -7.03
N PHE A 23 -14.35 -2.02 -6.93
CA PHE A 23 -13.84 -1.17 -8.01
C PHE A 23 -12.33 -1.37 -8.26
N SER A 24 -11.55 -1.73 -7.24
CA SER A 24 -10.12 -1.98 -7.38
C SER A 24 -9.81 -3.06 -8.42
N TRP A 25 -10.67 -4.09 -8.56
CA TRP A 25 -10.46 -5.19 -9.50
C TRP A 25 -10.43 -4.70 -10.95
N PHE A 26 -11.31 -3.73 -11.28
CA PHE A 26 -11.33 -3.11 -12.60
C PHE A 26 -10.12 -2.20 -12.82
N LEU A 27 -9.68 -1.47 -11.79
CA LEU A 27 -8.50 -0.61 -11.89
C LEU A 27 -7.23 -1.45 -12.09
N ILE A 28 -7.02 -2.52 -11.31
CA ILE A 28 -5.83 -3.38 -11.36
C ILE A 28 -5.68 -4.06 -12.72
N THR A 29 -6.79 -4.42 -13.36
CA THR A 29 -6.76 -5.06 -14.69
C THR A 29 -6.39 -4.06 -15.79
N HIS A 30 -6.86 -2.81 -15.70
CA HIS A 30 -6.61 -1.80 -16.73
C HIS A 30 -5.27 -1.07 -16.55
N PHE A 31 -4.88 -0.74 -15.32
CA PHE A 31 -3.66 0.02 -15.02
C PHE A 31 -2.54 -0.88 -14.47
N GLY A 32 -1.27 -0.49 -14.70
CA GLY A 32 -0.10 -1.19 -14.16
C GLY A 32 -0.10 -1.19 -12.62
N ARG A 33 0.40 -2.28 -12.01
CA ARG A 33 0.38 -2.45 -10.55
C ARG A 33 1.28 -1.42 -9.88
N ARG A 34 2.45 -1.14 -10.46
CA ARG A 34 3.38 -0.14 -9.91
C ARG A 34 2.79 1.24 -9.97
N THR A 35 2.21 1.62 -11.11
CA THR A 35 1.63 2.96 -11.31
C THR A 35 0.48 3.20 -10.34
N LEU A 36 -0.43 2.24 -10.18
CA LEU A 36 -1.53 2.35 -9.22
C LEU A 36 -1.04 2.43 -7.77
N TYR A 37 -0.07 1.60 -7.39
CA TYR A 37 0.42 1.60 -6.01
C TYR A 37 1.14 2.90 -5.66
N VAL A 38 2.01 3.39 -6.55
CA VAL A 38 2.76 4.64 -6.34
C VAL A 38 1.83 5.85 -6.35
N THR A 39 0.93 5.95 -7.33
CA THR A 39 -0.04 7.07 -7.39
C THR A 39 -0.99 7.05 -6.21
N GLY A 40 -1.51 5.88 -5.83
CA GLY A 40 -2.32 5.68 -4.63
C GLY A 40 -1.59 6.11 -3.37
N GLN A 41 -0.34 5.67 -3.17
CA GLN A 41 0.46 6.08 -2.02
C GLN A 41 0.75 7.58 -2.00
N GLY A 42 0.99 8.20 -3.16
CA GLY A 42 1.14 9.65 -3.26
C GLY A 42 -0.10 10.38 -2.77
N ILE A 43 -1.29 9.97 -3.24
CA ILE A 43 -2.57 10.57 -2.83
C ILE A 43 -2.82 10.38 -1.33
N LEU A 44 -2.56 9.18 -0.79
CA LEU A 44 -2.72 8.89 0.63
C LEU A 44 -1.78 9.74 1.49
N CYS A 45 -0.50 9.85 1.09
CA CYS A 45 0.49 10.68 1.77
C CYS A 45 0.07 12.16 1.77
N THR A 46 -0.34 12.71 0.63
CA THR A 46 -0.81 14.10 0.54
C THR A 46 -2.04 14.32 1.41
N THR A 47 -3.00 13.39 1.39
CA THR A 47 -4.22 13.49 2.20
C THR A 47 -3.91 13.50 3.70
N LEU A 48 -2.99 12.63 4.17
CA LEU A 48 -2.56 12.61 5.58
C LEU A 48 -1.83 13.90 5.98
N LEU A 49 -1.01 14.47 5.09
CA LEU A 49 -0.36 15.77 5.34
C LEU A 49 -1.39 16.90 5.44
N VAL A 50 -2.41 16.92 4.57
CA VAL A 50 -3.49 17.91 4.62
C VAL A 50 -4.30 17.77 5.92
N ILE A 51 -4.63 16.54 6.33
CA ILE A 51 -5.29 16.27 7.62
C ILE A 51 -4.43 16.80 8.78
N GLY A 52 -3.12 16.51 8.78
CA GLY A 52 -2.19 17.03 9.78
C GLY A 52 -2.15 18.55 9.85
N ILE A 53 -2.11 19.23 8.69
CA ILE A 53 -2.13 20.69 8.61
C ILE A 53 -3.44 21.27 9.16
N ILE A 54 -4.60 20.70 8.80
CA ILE A 54 -5.91 21.15 9.28
C ILE A 54 -5.99 21.01 10.81
N ASN A 55 -5.58 19.85 11.34
CA ASN A 55 -5.61 19.56 12.76
C ASN A 55 -4.65 20.47 13.56
N ALA A 56 -3.53 20.90 12.96
CA ALA A 56 -2.61 21.88 13.55
C ALA A 56 -3.09 23.33 13.43
N ALA A 57 -3.83 23.68 12.37
CA ALA A 57 -4.20 25.07 12.08
C ALA A 57 -5.43 25.54 12.87
N THR A 58 -6.44 24.68 13.09
CA THR A 58 -7.65 25.12 13.79
C THR A 58 -8.50 23.97 14.34
N SER A 59 -9.11 24.18 15.52
CA SER A 59 -10.05 23.23 16.15
C SER A 59 -11.52 23.66 15.98
N ALA A 60 -11.81 24.52 15.01
CA ALA A 60 -13.17 24.97 14.71
C ALA A 60 -14.07 23.81 14.27
N LYS A 61 -15.38 23.89 14.59
CA LYS A 61 -16.36 22.85 14.22
C LYS A 61 -16.35 22.51 12.73
N ASN A 62 -16.12 23.48 11.86
CA ASN A 62 -16.06 23.27 10.41
C ASN A 62 -14.83 22.46 9.98
N ALA A 63 -13.70 22.58 10.70
CA ALA A 63 -12.48 21.85 10.41
C ALA A 63 -12.61 20.36 10.74
N ILE A 64 -13.36 20.03 11.80
CA ILE A 64 -13.63 18.63 12.20
C ILE A 64 -14.43 17.90 11.11
N TRP A 65 -15.42 18.55 10.50
CA TRP A 65 -16.18 17.97 9.39
C TRP A 65 -15.32 17.79 8.12
N ALA A 66 -14.44 18.75 7.82
CA ALA A 66 -13.51 18.64 6.71
C ALA A 66 -12.51 17.49 6.92
N GLU A 67 -11.98 17.33 8.14
CA GLU A 67 -11.11 16.22 8.51
C GLU A 67 -11.82 14.87 8.36
N ALA A 68 -13.05 14.74 8.86
CA ALA A 68 -13.83 13.51 8.73
C ALA A 68 -14.05 13.12 7.25
N ALA A 69 -14.35 14.09 6.38
CA ALA A 69 -14.50 13.87 4.95
C ALA A 69 -13.19 13.41 4.30
N LEU A 70 -12.05 14.01 4.68
CA LEU A 70 -10.72 13.61 4.19
C LEU A 70 -10.32 12.20 4.68
N CYS A 71 -10.70 11.82 5.90
CA CYS A 71 -10.48 10.45 6.40
C CYS A 71 -11.28 9.41 5.60
N ILE A 72 -12.53 9.72 5.24
CA ILE A 72 -13.34 8.84 4.38
C ILE A 72 -12.73 8.75 2.98
N PHE A 73 -12.28 9.88 2.42
CA PHE A 73 -11.59 9.91 1.13
C PHE A 73 -10.30 9.07 1.17
N TRP A 74 -9.51 9.21 2.23
CA TRP A 74 -8.32 8.40 2.46
C TRP A 74 -8.66 6.90 2.49
N LEU A 75 -9.71 6.51 3.21
CA LEU A 75 -10.17 5.11 3.28
C LEU A 75 -10.58 4.57 1.91
N LEU A 76 -11.29 5.37 1.12
CA LEU A 76 -11.70 5.01 -0.24
C LEU A 76 -10.48 4.77 -1.14
N VAL A 77 -9.51 5.71 -1.16
CA VAL A 77 -8.30 5.58 -1.98
C VAL A 77 -7.48 4.37 -1.53
N TYR A 78 -7.38 4.13 -0.22
CA TYR A 78 -6.67 2.97 0.32
C TYR A 78 -7.32 1.65 -0.13
N ALA A 79 -8.65 1.55 -0.04
CA ALA A 79 -9.40 0.37 -0.47
C ALA A 79 -9.35 0.14 -1.99
N LEU A 80 -9.26 1.21 -2.79
CA LEU A 80 -9.14 1.14 -4.24
C LEU A 80 -7.74 0.73 -4.71
N THR A 81 -6.71 1.09 -3.94
CA THR A 81 -5.31 0.98 -4.39
C THR A 81 -4.52 0.06 -3.46
N VAL A 82 -3.92 0.60 -2.41
CA VAL A 82 -2.88 -0.05 -1.61
C VAL A 82 -3.37 -1.35 -0.95
N GLY A 83 -4.60 -1.37 -0.45
CA GLY A 83 -5.17 -2.54 0.24
C GLY A 83 -5.11 -3.80 -0.61
N PRO A 84 -5.82 -3.88 -1.74
CA PRO A 84 -5.82 -5.05 -2.62
C PRO A 84 -4.49 -5.23 -3.36
N LEU A 85 -3.82 -4.15 -3.79
CA LEU A 85 -2.57 -4.27 -4.54
C LEU A 85 -1.44 -4.88 -3.71
N ALA A 86 -1.36 -4.61 -2.41
CA ALA A 86 -0.31 -5.18 -1.56
C ALA A 86 -0.33 -6.72 -1.57
N TYR A 87 -1.53 -7.32 -1.49
CA TYR A 87 -1.69 -8.76 -1.54
C TYR A 87 -1.37 -9.33 -2.93
N ALA A 88 -1.83 -8.65 -3.98
CA ALA A 88 -1.53 -9.04 -5.36
C ALA A 88 -0.01 -9.06 -5.61
N ILE A 89 0.69 -7.97 -5.27
CA ILE A 89 2.13 -7.82 -5.49
C ILE A 89 2.94 -8.87 -4.74
N VAL A 90 2.61 -9.18 -3.49
CA VAL A 90 3.29 -10.23 -2.71
C VAL A 90 3.14 -11.60 -3.37
N SER A 91 1.96 -11.88 -3.93
CA SER A 91 1.72 -13.14 -4.65
C SER A 91 2.39 -13.19 -6.03
N GLU A 92 2.51 -12.05 -6.72
CA GLU A 92 3.12 -11.95 -8.05
C GLU A 92 4.66 -11.94 -8.00
N THR A 93 5.24 -11.36 -6.95
CA THR A 93 6.71 -11.21 -6.79
C THR A 93 7.39 -12.48 -6.27
N SER A 94 6.62 -13.38 -5.64
CA SER A 94 7.17 -14.60 -5.05
C SER A 94 7.22 -15.75 -6.06
N SER A 95 8.38 -16.40 -6.15
CA SER A 95 8.52 -17.64 -6.91
C SER A 95 7.60 -18.73 -6.35
N ILE A 96 6.98 -19.51 -7.23
CA ILE A 96 5.87 -20.43 -6.92
C ILE A 96 6.25 -21.40 -5.79
N ARG A 97 7.49 -21.89 -5.77
CA ARG A 97 7.97 -22.87 -4.78
C ARG A 97 8.12 -22.29 -3.36
N LEU A 98 8.48 -21.01 -3.26
CA LEU A 98 8.78 -20.34 -1.98
C LEU A 98 7.64 -19.41 -1.52
N ARG A 99 6.63 -19.21 -2.35
CA ARG A 99 5.48 -18.33 -2.10
C ARG A 99 4.84 -18.51 -0.72
N PRO A 100 4.54 -19.73 -0.22
CA PRO A 100 3.94 -19.88 1.10
C PRO A 100 4.83 -19.32 2.23
N LEU A 101 6.16 -19.50 2.13
CA LEU A 101 7.13 -19.01 3.11
C LEU A 101 7.32 -17.49 3.03
N THR A 102 7.39 -16.95 1.81
CA THR A 102 7.49 -15.49 1.62
C THR A 102 6.23 -14.77 2.12
N VAL A 103 5.06 -15.32 1.82
CA VAL A 103 3.76 -14.76 2.27
C VAL A 103 3.64 -14.82 3.79
N SER A 104 4.03 -15.93 4.43
CA SER A 104 3.96 -16.05 5.89
C SER A 104 4.90 -15.09 6.61
N LEU A 105 6.12 -14.91 6.09
CA LEU A 105 7.07 -13.93 6.61
C LEU A 105 6.56 -12.50 6.46
N ALA A 106 6.06 -12.15 5.27
CA ALA A 106 5.48 -10.83 5.00
C ALA A 106 4.27 -10.55 5.91
N ARG A 107 3.39 -11.54 6.10
CA ARG A 107 2.23 -11.41 6.98
C ARG A 107 2.62 -11.23 8.44
N THR A 108 3.60 -12.01 8.91
CA THR A 108 4.11 -11.88 10.29
C THR A 108 4.69 -10.48 10.52
N ALA A 109 5.52 -9.98 9.61
CA ALA A 109 6.07 -8.63 9.69
C ALA A 109 4.97 -7.54 9.71
N TYR A 110 3.95 -7.69 8.86
CA TYR A 110 2.79 -6.79 8.84
C TYR A 110 2.03 -6.80 10.18
N GLN A 111 1.80 -7.99 10.77
CA GLN A 111 1.10 -8.08 12.05
C GLN A 111 1.90 -7.46 13.21
N ILE A 112 3.23 -7.61 13.23
CA ILE A 112 4.09 -6.97 14.25
C ILE A 112 3.95 -5.45 14.19
N VAL A 113 4.07 -4.87 12.98
CA VAL A 113 3.90 -3.42 12.80
C VAL A 113 2.47 -3.00 13.18
N ASN A 114 1.46 -3.78 12.81
CA ASN A 114 0.07 -3.49 13.17
C ASN A 114 -0.16 -3.45 14.68
N ILE A 115 0.42 -4.38 15.45
CA ILE A 115 0.33 -4.36 16.92
C ILE A 115 0.95 -3.09 17.48
N VAL A 116 2.14 -2.71 17.01
CA VAL A 116 2.81 -1.47 17.44
C VAL A 116 1.95 -0.25 17.13
N SER A 117 1.37 -0.17 15.93
CA SER A 117 0.46 0.90 15.53
C SER A 117 -0.79 0.97 16.41
N GLN A 118 -1.42 -0.17 16.70
CA GLN A 118 -2.63 -0.22 17.55
C GLN A 118 -2.36 0.18 19.00
N VAL A 119 -1.14 0.00 19.49
CA VAL A 119 -0.73 0.51 20.81
C VAL A 119 -0.48 2.01 20.74
N LEU A 120 0.20 2.50 19.70
CA LEU A 120 0.53 3.92 19.53
C LEU A 120 -0.72 4.81 19.33
N GLU A 121 -1.69 4.36 18.52
CA GLU A 121 -2.90 5.11 18.17
C GLU A 121 -3.67 5.68 19.40
N PRO A 122 -4.02 4.89 20.43
CA PRO A 122 -4.68 5.41 21.62
C PRO A 122 -3.78 6.34 22.45
N TYR A 123 -2.45 6.17 22.45
CA TYR A 123 -1.54 7.12 23.12
C TYR A 123 -1.51 8.48 22.42
N PHE A 124 -1.61 8.50 21.08
CA PHE A 124 -1.71 9.73 20.29
C PHE A 124 -3.01 10.48 20.53
N MET A 125 -4.12 9.74 20.65
CA MET A 125 -5.47 10.30 20.83
C MET A 125 -5.80 10.66 22.27
N ASN A 126 -5.05 10.16 23.27
CA ASN A 126 -5.33 10.43 24.67
C ASN A 126 -4.86 11.86 25.08
N PRO A 127 -5.79 12.73 25.54
CA PRO A 127 -5.47 14.11 25.95
C PRO A 127 -4.54 14.21 27.17
N THR A 128 -4.47 13.15 27.98
CA THR A 128 -3.73 13.11 29.26
C THR A 128 -2.34 12.50 29.13
N ALA A 129 -2.00 11.91 27.97
CA ALA A 129 -0.69 11.32 27.71
C ALA A 129 0.15 12.24 26.79
N TRP A 130 0.13 12.01 25.48
CA TRP A 130 0.98 12.72 24.54
C TRP A 130 0.31 13.95 23.90
N ASN A 131 -1.02 14.07 24.03
CA ASN A 131 -1.86 15.17 23.51
C ASN A 131 -1.43 15.64 22.11
N ALA A 132 -1.10 14.67 21.25
CA ALA A 132 -0.55 14.89 19.93
C ALA A 132 -1.65 14.84 18.86
N SER A 133 -2.92 15.07 19.23
CA SER A 133 -4.06 15.09 18.30
C SER A 133 -3.74 15.85 17.00
N GLY A 134 -3.11 17.02 17.11
CA GLY A 134 -2.68 17.82 15.94
C GLY A 134 -1.40 17.36 15.22
N LYS A 135 -0.58 16.47 15.81
CA LYS A 135 0.70 15.99 15.24
C LYS A 135 0.64 14.55 14.70
N THR A 136 -0.43 13.82 15.02
CA THR A 136 -0.62 12.41 14.63
C THR A 136 -0.65 12.26 13.10
N GLY A 137 -1.31 13.18 12.39
CA GLY A 137 -1.31 13.22 10.92
C GLY A 137 0.08 13.42 10.30
N PHE A 138 0.96 14.18 10.93
CA PHE A 138 2.35 14.35 10.46
C PHE A 138 3.22 13.11 10.71
N PHE A 139 3.00 12.40 11.82
CA PHE A 139 3.72 11.16 12.11
C PHE A 139 3.37 10.06 11.09
N TRP A 140 2.07 9.82 10.88
CA TRP A 140 1.60 8.86 9.88
C TRP A 140 1.87 9.32 8.44
N GLY A 141 1.77 10.61 8.16
CA GLY A 141 2.16 11.20 6.88
C GLY A 141 3.66 11.01 6.58
N GLY A 142 4.53 11.15 7.59
CA GLY A 142 5.97 10.93 7.45
C GLY A 142 6.33 9.47 7.17
N THR A 143 5.69 8.53 7.88
CA THR A 143 5.87 7.09 7.58
C THR A 143 5.31 6.73 6.21
N ALA A 144 4.17 7.29 5.81
CA ALA A 144 3.61 7.13 4.47
C ALA A 144 4.59 7.65 3.39
N LEU A 145 5.21 8.81 3.59
CA LEU A 145 6.21 9.36 2.65
C LEU A 145 7.42 8.43 2.49
N LEU A 146 7.93 7.86 3.60
CA LEU A 146 9.02 6.88 3.52
C LEU A 146 8.61 5.64 2.73
N THR A 147 7.40 5.13 2.94
CA THR A 147 6.88 4.00 2.16
C THR A 147 6.64 4.34 0.69
N PHE A 148 6.24 5.59 0.39
CA PHE A 148 6.09 6.09 -0.97
C PHE A 148 7.44 6.15 -1.69
N ILE A 149 8.48 6.70 -1.04
CA ILE A 149 9.84 6.75 -1.59
C ILE A 149 10.35 5.32 -1.86
N TRP A 150 10.17 4.42 -0.88
CA TRP A 150 10.56 3.02 -1.06
C TRP A 150 9.83 2.36 -2.22
N ALA A 151 8.51 2.53 -2.31
CA ALA A 151 7.69 2.00 -3.39
C ALA A 151 8.12 2.57 -4.75
N TYR A 152 8.44 3.86 -4.82
CA TYR A 152 8.90 4.47 -6.05
C TYR A 152 10.20 3.86 -6.60
N PHE A 153 11.17 3.57 -5.73
CA PHE A 153 12.48 3.06 -6.13
C PHE A 153 12.56 1.54 -6.25
N ARG A 154 11.87 0.79 -5.39
CA ARG A 154 12.01 -0.67 -5.28
C ARG A 154 10.83 -1.48 -5.78
N LEU A 155 9.66 -0.87 -6.01
CA LEU A 155 8.51 -1.63 -6.47
C LEU A 155 8.65 -1.97 -7.96
N PRO A 156 8.75 -3.27 -8.34
CA PRO A 156 8.77 -3.68 -9.72
C PRO A 156 7.39 -3.56 -10.36
N GLU A 157 7.34 -3.42 -11.69
CA GLU A 157 6.09 -3.60 -12.46
C GLU A 157 5.96 -5.07 -12.86
N THR A 158 4.87 -5.69 -12.42
CA THR A 158 4.56 -7.12 -12.64
C THR A 158 3.47 -7.32 -13.70
N LYS A 159 2.87 -6.24 -14.23
CA LYS A 159 1.82 -6.33 -15.25
C LYS A 159 2.31 -7.01 -16.52
N ASP A 160 1.49 -7.94 -17.02
CA ASP A 160 1.64 -8.67 -18.28
C ASP A 160 2.95 -9.48 -18.40
N ARG A 161 3.50 -9.94 -17.26
CA ARG A 161 4.69 -10.80 -17.20
C ARG A 161 4.36 -12.17 -16.64
N THR A 162 5.03 -13.20 -17.14
CA THR A 162 4.95 -14.54 -16.55
C THR A 162 5.84 -14.64 -15.31
N TYR A 163 5.55 -15.62 -14.44
CA TYR A 163 6.39 -15.87 -13.26
C TYR A 163 7.85 -16.20 -13.64
N GLU A 164 8.05 -16.86 -14.77
CA GLU A 164 9.37 -17.25 -15.30
C GLU A 164 10.16 -16.02 -15.78
N GLU A 165 9.51 -15.11 -16.51
CA GLU A 165 10.11 -13.83 -16.92
C GLU A 165 10.53 -12.99 -15.71
N LEU A 166 9.68 -12.94 -14.67
CA LEU A 166 9.99 -12.23 -13.42
C LEU A 166 11.20 -12.86 -12.71
N ASP A 167 11.26 -14.18 -12.60
CA ASP A 167 12.39 -14.88 -11.98
C ASP A 167 13.71 -14.59 -12.73
N ILE A 168 13.70 -14.54 -14.07
CA ILE A 168 14.87 -14.16 -14.88
C ILE A 168 15.27 -12.70 -14.64
N LEU A 169 14.31 -11.78 -14.57
CA LEU A 169 14.56 -10.36 -14.29
C LEU A 169 15.19 -10.15 -12.91
N PHE A 170 14.72 -10.90 -11.90
CA PHE A 170 15.30 -10.90 -10.55
C PHE A 170 16.71 -11.50 -10.55
N ALA A 171 16.95 -12.60 -11.29
CA ALA A 171 18.27 -13.22 -11.42
C ALA A 171 19.29 -12.28 -12.09
N LYS A 172 18.88 -11.54 -13.12
CA LYS A 172 19.70 -10.52 -13.80
C LYS A 172 19.91 -9.24 -12.96
N ARG A 173 19.36 -9.16 -11.75
CA ARG A 173 19.45 -8.01 -10.81
C ARG A 173 19.09 -6.67 -11.47
N ILE A 174 18.13 -6.69 -12.38
CA ILE A 174 17.71 -5.48 -13.09
C ILE A 174 16.98 -4.56 -12.10
N SER A 175 17.22 -3.25 -12.19
CA SER A 175 16.54 -2.29 -11.32
C SER A 175 15.02 -2.39 -11.52
N ALA A 176 14.25 -2.41 -10.44
CA ALA A 176 12.79 -2.51 -10.43
C ALA A 176 12.08 -1.49 -11.37
N ARG A 177 12.74 -0.37 -11.69
CA ARG A 177 12.25 0.66 -12.63
C ARG A 177 12.32 0.26 -14.11
N LYS A 178 13.22 -0.67 -14.46
CA LYS A 178 13.46 -1.12 -15.84
C LYS A 178 12.69 -2.40 -16.21
N PHE A 179 11.97 -3.00 -15.26
CA PHE A 179 11.18 -4.22 -15.51
C PHE A 179 10.11 -4.03 -16.60
N ALA A 180 9.56 -2.83 -16.74
CA ALA A 180 8.60 -2.53 -17.79
C ALA A 180 9.24 -2.43 -19.19
N SER A 181 10.50 -1.98 -19.28
CA SER A 181 11.19 -1.73 -20.56
C SER A 181 12.02 -2.91 -21.05
N GLU A 182 12.38 -3.84 -20.17
CA GLU A 182 13.24 -4.97 -20.53
C GLU A 182 12.42 -6.04 -21.25
N LYS A 183 12.83 -6.43 -22.47
CA LYS A 183 12.28 -7.61 -23.13
C LYS A 183 13.04 -8.84 -22.64
N VAL A 184 12.32 -9.77 -22.03
CA VAL A 184 12.86 -11.06 -21.61
C VAL A 184 12.02 -12.12 -22.29
N ASP A 185 12.67 -13.00 -23.05
CA ASP A 185 12.05 -14.19 -23.60
C ASP A 185 12.38 -15.36 -22.68
N ALA A 186 11.34 -15.94 -22.06
CA ALA A 186 11.51 -17.08 -21.16
C ALA A 186 12.12 -18.30 -21.88
N TYR A 187 11.88 -18.44 -23.19
CA TYR A 187 12.31 -19.61 -23.95
C TYR A 187 13.77 -19.55 -24.41
N GLU A 188 14.35 -18.37 -24.64
CA GLU A 188 15.78 -18.25 -24.99
C GLU A 188 16.69 -18.61 -23.81
N THR A 189 16.27 -18.29 -22.58
CA THR A 189 17.09 -18.46 -21.37
C THR A 189 17.20 -19.93 -20.94
N HIS A 190 16.17 -20.74 -21.22
CA HIS A 190 16.22 -22.19 -20.99
C HIS A 190 17.24 -22.89 -21.90
N ILE A 191 17.42 -22.41 -23.13
CA ILE A 191 18.39 -22.99 -24.08
C ILE A 191 19.82 -22.75 -23.60
N GLU A 192 20.15 -21.55 -23.09
CA GLU A 192 21.49 -21.30 -22.53
C GLU A 192 21.77 -22.13 -21.28
N THR A 193 20.78 -22.32 -20.40
CA THR A 193 20.98 -23.06 -19.15
C THR A 193 21.16 -24.57 -19.41
N GLU A 194 20.40 -25.16 -20.34
CA GLU A 194 20.59 -26.57 -20.74
C GLU A 194 21.93 -26.81 -21.46
N VAL A 195 22.44 -25.83 -22.21
CA VAL A 195 23.74 -25.95 -22.91
C VAL A 195 24.92 -25.86 -21.94
N VAL A 196 24.78 -25.09 -20.85
CA VAL A 196 25.81 -25.00 -19.79
C VAL A 196 25.82 -26.25 -18.90
N GLU A 197 24.66 -26.85 -18.61
CA GLU A 197 24.58 -28.06 -17.79
C GLU A 197 25.04 -29.35 -18.52
N LYS A 198 25.10 -29.30 -19.86
CA LYS A 198 25.59 -30.41 -20.71
C LYS A 198 27.08 -30.31 -21.10
N LYS A 199 27.84 -29.38 -20.53
CA LYS A 199 29.30 -29.23 -20.72
C LYS A 199 30.07 -29.55 -19.45
#